data_AF-A0A7J2SRX7-F1
#
_entry.id   AF-A0A7J2SRX7-F1
#
_cell.length_a   1.000
_cell.length_b   1.000
_cell.length_c   1.000
_cell.angle_alpha   90.00
_cell.angle_beta   90.00
_cell.angle_gamma   90.00
#
_symmetry.space_group_name_H-M   'P 1'
#
loop_
_entity.id
_entity.type
_entity.pdbx_description
1 polymer ?
#
loop_
_entity_poly.entity_id
_entity_poly.type
_entity_poly.pdbx_seq_one_letter_code
_entity_poly.pdbx_strand_id
1 'polypeptide(L)'
;LPTLIGVFIAALAMVHTFINIIPATFLGAPDEDVALSILPAHKLLLRGKGYEAIVLSAFGSFGALVVSTALLVPFRFILSNPLNLYTVLNENMFWILFAVVILMITTETPRGEKNLYATFKVFSAAATVIVLSGVFGLLIMDLPISSPLSLPSSILFPALAGLFGMSTQIQSLRYPAPIKAQTFTEPCFTGREKHSTVFSVFTGTLAGAFVAIIPGITAATGTIMAMTARGETDERQTIITLSAVNTANAFLVVAILFILEKTRSGAAVALSNILMVEKWNEVMPPLTVLYLLMALLFAGALAYPLTCLLGKKLAKHINSLPYTQLIKATIVVLIVLTFLFTGFLGLFILMVATAIGLIPLTLGVRRSHCMGVLILPLILHFL
;
A
#
# COMPACT_ATOMS: atom_id res chain seq x y z
N LEU A 1 -26.41 8.50 -13.42
CA LEU A 1 -25.19 7.98 -14.10
C LEU A 1 -23.91 8.20 -13.27
N PRO A 2 -23.59 9.41 -12.76
CA PRO A 2 -22.33 9.65 -12.05
C PRO A 2 -22.19 8.81 -10.77
N THR A 3 -23.26 8.66 -10.00
CA THR A 3 -23.32 7.82 -8.79
C THR A 3 -23.05 6.34 -9.08
N LEU A 4 -23.55 5.80 -10.19
CA LEU A 4 -23.31 4.41 -10.60
C LEU A 4 -21.84 4.19 -10.99
N ILE A 5 -21.23 5.15 -11.69
CA ILE A 5 -19.79 5.10 -11.99
C ILE A 5 -18.97 5.20 -10.70
N GLY A 6 -19.39 6.05 -9.76
CA GLY A 6 -18.76 6.14 -8.43
C GLY A 6 -18.86 4.82 -7.64
N VAL A 7 -20.02 4.18 -7.64
CA VAL A 7 -20.22 2.84 -7.07
C VAL A 7 -19.29 1.81 -7.70
N PHE A 8 -19.12 1.83 -9.03
CA PHE A 8 -18.19 0.95 -9.74
C PHE A 8 -16.73 1.21 -9.32
N ILE A 9 -16.30 2.47 -9.27
CA ILE A 9 -14.94 2.84 -8.85
C ILE A 9 -14.67 2.42 -7.40
N ALA A 10 -15.61 2.65 -6.49
CA ALA A 10 -15.50 2.26 -5.09
C ALA A 10 -15.41 0.72 -4.95
N ALA A 11 -16.29 -0.02 -5.65
CA ALA A 11 -16.24 -1.48 -5.67
C ALA A 11 -14.90 -2.00 -6.22
N LEU A 12 -14.39 -1.42 -7.31
CA LEU A 12 -13.12 -1.80 -7.91
C LEU A 12 -11.94 -1.52 -6.96
N ALA A 13 -11.92 -0.36 -6.32
CA ALA A 13 -10.90 0.00 -5.32
C ALA A 13 -10.92 -0.98 -4.13
N MET A 14 -12.12 -1.36 -3.67
CA MET A 14 -12.28 -2.32 -2.57
C MET A 14 -11.79 -3.71 -2.96
N VAL A 15 -12.24 -4.26 -4.09
CA VAL A 15 -11.82 -5.59 -4.58
C VAL A 15 -10.31 -5.63 -4.80
N HIS A 16 -9.71 -4.54 -5.28
CA HIS A 16 -8.26 -4.46 -5.46
C HIS A 16 -7.49 -4.71 -4.16
N THR A 17 -7.98 -4.24 -3.00
CA THR A 17 -7.29 -4.46 -1.71
C THR A 17 -7.21 -5.92 -1.28
N PHE A 18 -8.11 -6.76 -1.78
CA PHE A 18 -8.08 -8.21 -1.55
C PHE A 18 -7.24 -8.93 -2.60
N ILE A 19 -7.48 -8.65 -3.89
CA ILE A 19 -6.88 -9.41 -4.99
C ILE A 19 -5.40 -9.07 -5.20
N ASN A 20 -4.95 -7.87 -4.82
CA ASN A 20 -3.58 -7.43 -5.07
C ASN A 20 -2.50 -8.30 -4.41
N ILE A 21 -2.84 -9.07 -3.36
CA ILE A 21 -1.91 -10.00 -2.73
C ILE A 21 -1.47 -11.12 -3.67
N ILE A 22 -2.31 -11.50 -4.63
CA ILE A 22 -2.04 -12.59 -5.57
C ILE A 22 -0.82 -12.24 -6.44
N PRO A 23 -0.83 -11.16 -7.25
CA PRO A 23 0.34 -10.77 -8.01
C PRO A 23 1.48 -10.33 -7.08
N ALA A 24 1.20 -9.71 -5.93
CA ALA A 24 2.25 -9.32 -4.99
C ALA A 24 3.00 -10.52 -4.37
N THR A 25 2.37 -11.69 -4.28
CA THR A 25 3.01 -12.92 -3.80
C THR A 25 3.73 -13.63 -4.93
N PHE A 26 3.12 -13.70 -6.12
CA PHE A 26 3.61 -14.54 -7.22
C PHE A 26 4.49 -13.84 -8.25
N LEU A 27 4.40 -12.51 -8.44
CA LEU A 27 5.01 -11.77 -9.55
C LEU A 27 6.11 -10.78 -9.11
N GLY A 28 6.63 -10.94 -7.89
CA GLY A 28 7.60 -10.01 -7.32
C GLY A 28 8.64 -10.64 -6.41
N ALA A 29 8.80 -11.97 -6.41
CA ALA A 29 9.72 -12.70 -5.54
C ALA A 29 11.18 -12.47 -5.98
N PRO A 30 12.01 -11.84 -5.13
CA PRO A 30 13.47 -11.90 -5.22
C PRO A 30 14.00 -13.20 -4.59
N ASP A 31 15.28 -13.53 -4.83
CA ASP A 31 15.98 -14.71 -4.27
C ASP A 31 16.01 -14.82 -2.75
N GLU A 32 16.14 -16.06 -2.25
CA GLU A 32 16.22 -16.42 -0.82
C GLU A 32 17.37 -15.67 -0.09
N ASP A 33 18.47 -15.35 -0.76
CA ASP A 33 19.62 -14.62 -0.16
C ASP A 33 19.29 -13.15 0.18
N VAL A 34 18.17 -12.61 -0.32
CA VAL A 34 17.67 -11.26 -0.02
C VAL A 34 16.53 -11.30 1.02
N ALA A 35 16.14 -12.48 1.51
CA ALA A 35 14.91 -12.76 2.28
C ALA A 35 14.58 -11.79 3.42
N LEU A 36 15.57 -11.20 4.10
CA LEU A 36 15.33 -10.23 5.18
C LEU A 36 14.73 -8.90 4.72
N SER A 37 14.89 -8.52 3.45
CA SER A 37 14.29 -7.31 2.84
C SER A 37 12.98 -7.62 2.08
N ILE A 38 12.68 -8.90 1.90
CA ILE A 38 11.53 -9.35 1.12
C ILE A 38 10.28 -9.34 1.98
N LEU A 39 9.17 -8.86 1.40
CA LEU A 39 7.85 -8.88 2.02
C LEU A 39 7.53 -10.30 2.54
N PRO A 40 6.95 -10.45 3.74
CA PRO A 40 6.64 -11.74 4.36
C PRO A 40 5.92 -12.75 3.47
N ALA A 41 5.04 -12.28 2.56
CA ALA A 41 4.34 -13.12 1.59
C ALA A 41 5.29 -13.93 0.69
N HIS A 42 6.42 -13.34 0.28
CA HIS A 42 7.41 -14.04 -0.53
C HIS A 42 8.21 -15.06 0.29
N LYS A 43 8.47 -14.79 1.57
CA LYS A 43 9.09 -15.80 2.45
C LYS A 43 8.21 -17.05 2.53
N LEU A 44 6.88 -16.87 2.65
CA LEU A 44 5.94 -17.97 2.58
C LEU A 44 5.92 -18.62 1.18
N LEU A 45 5.94 -17.86 0.09
CA LEU A 45 6.02 -18.41 -1.27
C LEU A 45 7.24 -19.33 -1.47
N LEU A 46 8.44 -18.88 -1.06
CA LEU A 46 9.69 -19.63 -1.17
C LEU A 46 9.70 -20.90 -0.30
N ARG A 47 8.88 -20.92 0.76
CA ARG A 47 8.61 -22.10 1.61
C ARG A 47 7.48 -23.00 1.06
N GLY A 48 6.95 -22.73 -0.13
CA GLY A 48 5.84 -23.48 -0.73
C GLY A 48 4.46 -23.11 -0.16
N LYS A 49 4.35 -22.04 0.63
CA LYS A 49 3.14 -21.62 1.37
C LYS A 49 2.51 -20.35 0.78
N GLY A 50 2.64 -20.09 -0.51
CA GLY A 50 2.10 -18.90 -1.16
C GLY A 50 0.57 -18.81 -1.08
N TYR A 51 -0.14 -19.94 -1.18
CA TYR A 51 -1.59 -19.97 -0.97
C TYR A 51 -1.98 -19.54 0.45
N GLU A 52 -1.23 -19.98 1.46
CA GLU A 52 -1.45 -19.59 2.84
C GLU A 52 -1.32 -18.07 3.03
N ALA A 53 -0.31 -17.44 2.42
CA ALA A 53 -0.13 -15.99 2.42
C ALA A 53 -1.36 -15.25 1.86
N ILE A 54 -1.94 -15.77 0.77
CA ILE A 54 -3.12 -15.20 0.13
C ILE A 54 -4.34 -15.28 1.06
N VAL A 55 -4.57 -16.44 1.68
CA VAL A 55 -5.70 -16.63 2.61
C VAL A 55 -5.55 -15.74 3.84
N LEU A 56 -4.35 -15.64 4.42
CA LEU A 56 -4.06 -14.74 5.54
C LEU A 56 -4.32 -13.27 5.20
N SER A 57 -3.94 -12.85 3.99
CA SER A 57 -4.18 -11.48 3.50
C SER A 57 -5.66 -11.20 3.26
N ALA A 58 -6.37 -12.14 2.62
CA ALA A 58 -7.81 -12.03 2.42
C ALA A 58 -8.54 -11.95 3.77
N PHE A 59 -8.11 -12.75 4.76
CA PHE A 59 -8.66 -12.72 6.11
C PHE A 59 -8.44 -11.37 6.80
N GLY A 60 -7.21 -10.84 6.74
CA GLY A 60 -6.90 -9.51 7.28
C GLY A 60 -7.73 -8.41 6.66
N SER A 61 -7.93 -8.47 5.33
CA SER A 61 -8.77 -7.53 4.59
C SER A 61 -10.24 -7.62 4.98
N PHE A 62 -10.79 -8.83 5.09
CA PHE A 62 -12.18 -9.03 5.51
C PHE A 62 -12.40 -8.57 6.95
N GLY A 63 -11.49 -8.91 7.86
CA GLY A 63 -11.54 -8.44 9.25
C GLY A 63 -11.51 -6.92 9.35
N ALA A 64 -10.64 -6.26 8.58
CA ALA A 64 -10.59 -4.81 8.54
C ALA A 64 -11.86 -4.19 7.96
N LEU A 65 -12.47 -4.78 6.94
CA LEU A 65 -13.76 -4.31 6.42
C LEU A 65 -14.83 -4.29 7.53
N VAL A 66 -14.93 -5.36 8.31
CA VAL A 66 -15.87 -5.46 9.44
C VAL A 66 -15.57 -4.41 10.51
N VAL A 67 -14.30 -4.31 10.94
CA VAL A 67 -13.89 -3.36 11.99
C VAL A 67 -14.04 -1.91 11.53
N SER A 68 -13.62 -1.58 10.31
CA SER A 68 -13.79 -0.24 9.72
C SER A 68 -15.25 0.17 9.60
N THR A 69 -16.13 -0.78 9.28
CA THR A 69 -17.58 -0.52 9.23
C THR A 69 -18.12 -0.20 10.62
N ALA A 70 -17.76 -1.00 11.63
CA ALA A 70 -18.16 -0.76 13.01
C ALA A 70 -17.60 0.57 13.56
N LEU A 71 -16.39 0.93 13.18
CA LEU A 71 -15.71 2.15 13.63
C LEU A 71 -16.08 3.40 12.80
N LEU A 72 -16.80 3.28 11.68
CA LEU A 72 -17.04 4.40 10.76
C LEU A 72 -17.72 5.59 11.43
N VAL A 73 -18.78 5.35 12.20
CA VAL A 73 -19.53 6.40 12.90
C VAL A 73 -18.69 7.05 14.02
N PRO A 74 -18.06 6.28 14.94
CA PRO A 74 -17.10 6.85 15.88
C PRO A 74 -15.98 7.65 15.21
N PHE A 75 -15.41 7.12 14.13
CA PHE A 75 -14.35 7.75 13.37
C PHE A 75 -14.79 9.10 12.80
N ARG A 76 -16.02 9.20 12.28
CA ARG A 76 -16.61 10.45 11.82
C ARG A 76 -16.69 11.51 12.92
N PHE A 77 -17.18 11.16 14.10
CA PHE A 77 -17.34 12.12 15.21
C PHE A 77 -16.01 12.53 15.85
N ILE A 78 -15.00 11.66 15.79
CA ILE A 78 -13.64 11.98 16.24
C ILE A 78 -12.96 12.94 15.26
N LEU A 79 -13.03 12.64 13.96
CA LEU A 79 -12.26 13.36 12.95
C LEU A 79 -12.83 14.75 12.64
N SER A 80 -14.15 14.89 12.65
CA SER A 80 -14.90 16.12 12.36
C SER A 80 -15.82 16.47 13.54
N ASN A 81 -16.82 17.32 13.37
CA ASN A 81 -17.71 17.78 14.44
C ASN A 81 -18.32 16.57 15.21
N PRO A 82 -18.26 16.54 16.56
CA PRO A 82 -17.87 17.62 17.48
C PRO A 82 -16.40 17.70 17.87
N LEU A 83 -15.63 16.62 17.77
CA LEU A 83 -14.25 16.60 18.31
C LEU A 83 -13.25 17.34 17.42
N ASN A 84 -13.50 17.41 16.11
CA ASN A 84 -12.69 18.14 15.12
C ASN A 84 -11.19 17.83 15.21
N LEU A 85 -10.82 16.56 15.49
CA LEU A 85 -9.43 16.14 15.61
C LEU A 85 -8.61 16.49 14.36
N TYR A 86 -9.22 16.50 13.17
CA TYR A 86 -8.52 16.86 11.95
C TYR A 86 -7.94 18.28 11.99
N THR A 87 -8.60 19.24 12.64
CA THR A 87 -8.07 20.61 12.76
C THR A 87 -6.74 20.60 13.52
N VAL A 88 -6.71 19.93 14.68
CA VAL A 88 -5.50 19.77 15.51
C VAL A 88 -4.40 19.03 14.74
N LEU A 89 -4.76 17.96 14.01
CA LEU A 89 -3.80 17.23 13.17
C LEU A 89 -3.26 18.09 12.02
N ASN A 90 -4.09 18.92 11.41
CA ASN A 90 -3.71 19.77 10.28
C ASN A 90 -2.78 20.91 10.73
N GLU A 91 -3.01 21.50 11.90
CA GLU A 91 -2.12 22.50 12.52
C GLU A 91 -0.75 21.92 12.89
N ASN A 92 -0.70 20.63 13.24
CA ASN A 92 0.53 19.94 13.64
C ASN A 92 1.09 19.01 12.55
N MET A 93 0.65 19.16 11.29
CA MET A 93 0.95 18.20 10.23
C MET A 93 2.45 18.06 9.95
N PHE A 94 3.19 19.17 10.01
CA PHE A 94 4.65 19.17 9.93
C PHE A 94 5.28 18.20 10.94
N TRP A 95 4.93 18.36 12.22
CA TRP A 95 5.47 17.53 13.31
C TRP A 95 5.07 16.06 13.17
N ILE A 96 3.85 15.79 12.71
CA ILE A 96 3.38 14.41 12.48
C ILE A 96 4.20 13.74 11.37
N LEU A 97 4.35 14.40 10.22
CA LEU A 97 5.14 13.86 9.10
C LEU A 97 6.61 13.69 9.48
N PHE A 98 7.18 14.66 10.20
CA PHE A 98 8.54 14.58 10.70
C PHE A 98 8.74 13.41 11.68
N ALA A 99 7.79 13.21 12.61
CA ALA A 99 7.82 12.07 13.53
C ALA A 99 7.71 10.72 12.79
N VAL A 100 6.91 10.65 11.72
CA VAL A 100 6.81 9.44 10.88
C VAL A 100 8.13 9.16 10.16
N VAL A 101 8.82 10.18 9.64
CA VAL A 101 10.15 10.01 9.05
C VAL A 101 11.15 9.47 10.08
N ILE A 102 11.16 10.03 11.30
CA ILE A 102 12.02 9.53 12.39
C ILE A 102 11.68 8.08 12.73
N LEU A 103 10.40 7.73 12.85
CA LEU A 103 9.96 6.36 13.13
C LEU A 103 10.42 5.41 12.04
N MET A 104 10.27 5.79 10.77
CA MET A 104 10.71 4.97 9.64
C MET A 104 12.21 4.68 9.69
N ILE A 105 13.03 5.71 9.95
CA ILE A 105 14.49 5.55 10.05
C ILE A 105 14.87 4.70 11.26
N THR A 106 14.32 5.00 12.44
CA THR A 106 14.72 4.36 13.71
C THR A 106 14.25 2.91 13.84
N THR A 107 13.18 2.52 13.14
CA THR A 107 12.70 1.13 13.11
C THR A 107 13.41 0.24 12.08
N GLU A 108 14.40 0.77 11.37
CA GLU A 108 15.23 -0.01 10.46
C GLU A 108 16.24 -0.85 11.24
N THR A 109 16.41 -2.12 10.86
CA THR A 109 17.25 -3.07 11.61
C THR A 109 18.40 -3.56 10.74
N PRO A 110 19.67 -3.51 11.22
CA PRO A 110 20.81 -3.96 10.44
C PRO A 110 20.80 -5.46 10.17
N ARG A 111 21.40 -5.84 9.04
CA ARG A 111 21.59 -7.23 8.64
C ARG A 111 22.76 -7.83 9.43
N GLY A 112 22.50 -8.91 10.16
CA GLY A 112 23.54 -9.65 10.91
C GLY A 112 23.84 -9.04 12.27
N GLU A 113 25.12 -8.77 12.54
CA GLU A 113 25.56 -8.27 13.84
C GLU A 113 24.98 -6.89 14.16
N LYS A 114 24.37 -6.79 15.35
CA LYS A 114 23.76 -5.57 15.86
C LYS A 114 24.82 -4.70 16.55
N ASN A 115 25.81 -4.24 15.78
CA ASN A 115 26.81 -3.30 16.26
C ASN A 115 26.40 -1.86 15.94
N LEU A 116 26.86 -0.89 16.74
CA LEU A 116 26.51 0.53 16.60
C LEU A 116 26.78 1.06 15.17
N TYR A 117 27.90 0.66 14.58
CA TYR A 117 28.25 1.03 13.20
C TYR A 117 27.25 0.49 12.17
N ALA A 118 26.79 -0.75 12.33
CA ALA A 118 25.83 -1.36 11.41
C ALA A 118 24.47 -0.65 11.49
N THR A 119 24.01 -0.31 12.69
CA THR A 119 22.80 0.49 12.90
C THR A 119 22.93 1.87 12.27
N PHE A 120 24.04 2.57 12.50
CA PHE A 120 24.28 3.89 11.92
C PHE A 120 24.32 3.86 10.40
N LYS A 121 24.96 2.84 9.80
CA LYS A 121 25.01 2.64 8.35
C LYS A 121 23.62 2.47 7.73
N VAL A 122 22.73 1.78 8.44
CA VAL A 122 21.38 1.50 7.97
C VAL A 122 20.47 2.73 8.13
N PHE A 123 20.64 3.49 9.20
CA PHE A 123 19.97 4.78 9.37
C PHE A 123 20.41 5.81 8.33
N SER A 124 21.71 5.90 8.05
CA SER A 124 22.22 6.81 7.02
C SER A 124 21.78 6.40 5.62
N ALA A 125 21.74 5.10 5.32
CA ALA A 125 21.16 4.58 4.07
C ALA A 125 19.67 4.94 3.94
N ALA A 126 18.87 4.71 4.99
CA ALA A 126 17.46 5.07 5.00
C ALA A 126 17.23 6.58 4.79
N ALA A 127 17.97 7.42 5.52
CA ALA A 127 17.90 8.87 5.38
C ALA A 127 18.30 9.33 3.97
N THR A 128 19.36 8.74 3.39
CA THR A 128 19.80 9.05 2.02
C THR A 128 18.70 8.72 1.01
N VAL A 129 18.04 7.56 1.13
CA VAL A 129 16.95 7.19 0.23
C VAL A 129 15.74 8.14 0.37
N ILE A 130 15.38 8.54 1.60
CA ILE A 130 14.29 9.49 1.84
C ILE A 130 14.61 10.84 1.20
N VAL A 131 15.80 11.39 1.46
CA VAL A 131 16.22 12.70 0.92
C VAL A 131 16.30 12.64 -0.60
N LEU A 132 16.93 11.61 -1.16
CA LEU A 132 17.13 11.50 -2.61
C LEU A 132 15.79 11.31 -3.35
N SER A 133 14.91 10.46 -2.84
CA SER A 133 13.55 10.33 -3.40
C SER A 133 12.71 11.58 -3.18
N GLY A 134 12.89 12.29 -2.08
CA GLY A 134 12.19 13.55 -1.79
C GLY A 134 12.61 14.71 -2.67
N VAL A 135 13.92 14.88 -2.90
CA VAL A 135 14.44 15.85 -3.87
C VAL A 135 13.95 15.52 -5.27
N PHE A 136 13.95 14.24 -5.65
CA PHE A 136 13.33 13.80 -6.89
C PHE A 136 11.85 14.18 -6.96
N GLY A 137 11.09 13.98 -5.87
CA GLY A 137 9.70 14.44 -5.74
C GLY A 137 9.56 15.94 -6.01
N LEU A 138 10.33 16.77 -5.31
CA LEU A 138 10.32 18.23 -5.50
C LEU A 138 10.59 18.64 -6.95
N LEU A 139 11.52 17.98 -7.62
CA LEU A 139 11.89 18.32 -9.00
C LEU A 139 10.83 17.93 -10.03
N ILE A 140 10.06 16.86 -9.79
CA ILE A 140 9.11 16.36 -10.78
C ILE A 140 7.70 16.97 -10.68
N MET A 141 7.31 17.50 -9.52
CA MET A 141 5.92 17.94 -9.27
C MET A 141 5.44 19.02 -10.24
N ASP A 142 6.34 19.89 -10.71
CA ASP A 142 6.01 21.01 -11.60
C ASP A 142 6.34 20.74 -13.08
N LEU A 143 6.74 19.51 -13.44
CA LEU A 143 7.10 19.20 -14.82
C LEU A 143 5.85 19.12 -15.72
N PRO A 144 5.86 19.79 -16.89
CA PRO A 144 4.73 19.74 -17.82
C PRO A 144 4.74 18.41 -18.58
N ILE A 145 4.13 17.37 -17.99
CA ILE A 145 3.87 16.12 -18.70
C ILE A 145 2.66 16.27 -19.63
N SER A 146 2.74 15.62 -20.79
CA SER A 146 1.63 15.55 -21.74
C SER A 146 1.47 14.11 -22.21
N SER A 147 0.21 13.66 -22.30
CA SER A 147 -0.12 12.37 -22.90
C SER A 147 -0.14 12.50 -24.43
N PRO A 148 0.54 11.60 -25.17
CA PRO A 148 0.41 11.51 -26.63
C PRO A 148 -1.02 11.23 -27.11
N LEU A 149 -1.88 10.67 -26.24
CA LEU A 149 -3.27 10.32 -26.53
C LEU A 149 -4.28 11.24 -25.84
N SER A 150 -3.85 12.38 -25.30
CA SER A 150 -4.69 13.30 -24.53
C SER A 150 -5.42 12.63 -23.34
N LEU A 151 -4.82 11.60 -22.77
CA LEU A 151 -5.31 10.93 -21.55
C LEU A 151 -5.02 11.78 -20.30
N PRO A 152 -5.78 11.59 -19.20
CA PRO A 152 -5.46 12.19 -17.92
C PRO A 152 -4.06 11.78 -17.46
N SER A 153 -3.14 12.72 -17.43
CA SER A 153 -1.73 12.46 -17.15
C SER A 153 -1.38 12.80 -15.70
N SER A 154 -0.72 11.89 -14.99
CA SER A 154 -0.25 12.11 -13.61
C SER A 154 1.25 11.81 -13.51
N ILE A 155 2.03 12.77 -13.00
CA ILE A 155 3.48 12.62 -12.73
C ILE A 155 3.75 11.47 -11.76
N LEU A 156 2.82 11.23 -10.83
CA LEU A 156 2.97 10.20 -9.81
C LEU A 156 2.95 8.79 -10.41
N PHE A 157 2.31 8.59 -11.56
CA PHE A 157 2.27 7.28 -12.20
C PHE A 157 3.68 6.77 -12.59
N PRO A 158 4.46 7.44 -13.46
CA PRO A 158 5.83 7.02 -13.76
C PRO A 158 6.75 7.03 -12.55
N ALA A 159 6.60 7.99 -11.64
CA ALA A 159 7.45 8.09 -10.45
C ALA A 159 7.26 6.89 -9.51
N LEU A 160 6.02 6.56 -9.15
CA LEU A 160 5.72 5.43 -8.27
C LEU A 160 5.92 4.09 -8.99
N ALA A 161 5.62 4.02 -10.29
CA ALA A 161 5.90 2.83 -11.10
C ALA A 161 7.41 2.55 -11.13
N GLY A 162 8.26 3.57 -11.24
CA GLY A 162 9.72 3.41 -11.24
C GLY A 162 10.27 3.04 -9.86
N LEU A 163 9.92 3.82 -8.83
CA LEU A 163 10.42 3.65 -7.46
C LEU A 163 10.08 2.26 -6.88
N PHE A 164 8.88 1.74 -7.16
CA PHE A 164 8.38 0.50 -6.55
C PHE A 164 8.18 -0.65 -7.54
N GLY A 165 7.57 -0.40 -8.70
CA GLY A 165 7.18 -1.44 -9.65
C GLY A 165 8.36 -1.96 -10.47
N MET A 166 8.89 -1.10 -11.34
CA MET A 166 9.97 -1.40 -12.28
C MET A 166 11.25 -1.84 -11.56
N SER A 167 11.64 -1.16 -10.48
CA SER A 167 12.78 -1.53 -9.64
C SER A 167 12.67 -2.97 -9.12
N THR A 168 11.48 -3.38 -8.67
CA THR A 168 11.21 -4.75 -8.20
C THR A 168 11.27 -5.76 -9.34
N GLN A 169 10.67 -5.45 -10.49
CA GLN A 169 10.69 -6.35 -11.65
C GLN A 169 12.13 -6.57 -12.17
N ILE A 170 12.94 -5.51 -12.24
CA ILE A 170 14.37 -5.62 -12.60
C ILE A 170 15.12 -6.49 -11.59
N GLN A 171 14.88 -6.28 -10.29
CA GLN A 171 15.51 -7.10 -9.24
C GLN A 171 15.14 -8.58 -9.39
N SER A 172 13.87 -8.89 -9.66
CA SER A 172 13.41 -10.27 -9.89
C SER A 172 13.98 -10.91 -11.16
N LEU A 173 14.31 -10.12 -12.20
CA LEU A 173 15.04 -10.64 -13.37
C LEU A 173 16.51 -10.93 -13.07
N ARG A 174 17.14 -10.12 -12.22
CA ARG A 174 18.56 -10.27 -11.87
C ARG A 174 18.80 -11.46 -10.94
N TYR A 175 17.85 -11.73 -10.05
CA TYR A 175 17.91 -12.78 -9.04
C TYR A 175 16.66 -13.68 -9.10
N PRO A 176 16.58 -14.56 -10.11
CA PRO A 176 15.42 -15.43 -10.31
C PRO A 176 15.41 -16.55 -9.27
N ALA A 177 14.43 -16.50 -8.35
CA ALA A 177 14.23 -17.56 -7.37
C ALA A 177 13.49 -18.76 -7.98
N PRO A 178 13.95 -20.01 -7.75
CA PRO A 178 13.18 -21.19 -8.13
C PRO A 178 11.93 -21.30 -7.24
N ILE A 179 10.75 -21.13 -7.84
CA ILE A 179 9.48 -21.28 -7.12
C ILE A 179 9.27 -22.77 -6.81
N LYS A 180 9.27 -23.12 -5.52
CA LYS A 180 8.97 -24.48 -5.05
C LYS A 180 7.50 -24.82 -5.30
N ALA A 181 7.20 -26.12 -5.39
CA ALA A 181 5.81 -26.60 -5.46
C ALA A 181 5.00 -26.11 -4.26
N GLN A 182 3.77 -25.63 -4.53
CA GLN A 182 2.93 -24.99 -3.53
C GLN A 182 2.03 -25.99 -2.80
N THR A 183 1.84 -25.78 -1.50
CA THR A 183 0.87 -26.48 -0.66
C THR A 183 -0.45 -25.72 -0.60
N PHE A 184 -1.56 -26.46 -0.54
CA PHE A 184 -2.92 -25.89 -0.51
C PHE A 184 -3.54 -25.93 0.89
N THR A 185 -2.71 -25.68 1.89
CA THR A 185 -3.11 -25.69 3.31
C THR A 185 -3.80 -24.39 3.66
N GLU A 186 -5.02 -24.48 4.19
CA GLU A 186 -5.68 -23.33 4.80
C GLU A 186 -5.05 -23.03 6.18
N PRO A 187 -4.91 -21.75 6.57
CA PRO A 187 -4.37 -21.40 7.86
C PRO A 187 -5.33 -21.82 8.98
N CYS A 188 -4.86 -22.69 9.88
CA CYS A 188 -5.56 -23.00 11.12
C CYS A 188 -5.02 -22.11 12.23
N PHE A 189 -5.88 -21.29 12.83
CA PHE A 189 -5.54 -20.46 14.00
C PHE A 189 -5.87 -21.24 15.28
N THR A 190 -4.86 -21.57 16.10
CA THR A 190 -5.09 -22.31 17.36
C THR A 190 -4.68 -21.48 18.58
N GLY A 191 -5.48 -21.57 19.65
CA GLY A 191 -5.20 -20.95 20.96
C GLY A 191 -4.78 -19.47 20.89
N ARG A 192 -3.52 -19.21 21.26
CA ARG A 192 -2.91 -17.87 21.35
C ARG A 192 -2.81 -17.15 19.99
N GLU A 193 -2.68 -17.88 18.89
CA GLU A 193 -2.63 -17.28 17.54
C GLU A 193 -3.94 -16.60 17.15
N LYS A 194 -5.09 -17.11 17.63
CA LYS A 194 -6.39 -16.49 17.36
C LYS A 194 -6.47 -15.08 17.97
N HIS A 195 -6.00 -14.94 19.21
CA HIS A 195 -5.95 -13.64 19.88
C HIS A 195 -5.00 -12.68 19.15
N SER A 196 -3.78 -13.13 18.84
CA SER A 196 -2.81 -12.32 18.06
C SER A 196 -3.39 -11.90 16.71
N THR A 197 -4.11 -12.79 16.03
CA THR A 197 -4.75 -12.50 14.73
C THR A 197 -5.85 -11.45 14.83
N VAL A 198 -6.74 -11.54 15.82
CA VAL A 198 -7.76 -10.50 16.06
C VAL A 198 -7.09 -9.16 16.38
N PHE A 199 -6.06 -9.19 17.21
CA PHE A 199 -5.30 -7.98 17.56
C PHE A 199 -4.56 -7.40 16.34
N SER A 200 -4.04 -8.24 15.43
CA SER A 200 -3.46 -7.84 14.13
C SER A 200 -4.43 -7.08 13.26
N VAL A 201 -5.65 -7.59 13.16
CA VAL A 201 -6.71 -6.95 12.38
C VAL A 201 -7.09 -5.61 13.00
N PHE A 202 -7.28 -5.56 14.32
CA PHE A 202 -7.71 -4.34 15.00
C PHE A 202 -6.64 -3.24 14.93
N THR A 203 -5.41 -3.55 15.33
CA THR A 203 -4.28 -2.60 15.25
C THR A 203 -3.97 -2.18 13.81
N GLY A 204 -4.05 -3.12 12.86
CA GLY A 204 -3.93 -2.82 11.43
C GLY A 204 -5.03 -1.89 10.94
N THR A 205 -6.28 -2.08 11.40
CA THR A 205 -7.41 -1.21 11.05
C THR A 205 -7.22 0.21 11.59
N LEU A 206 -6.78 0.34 12.85
CA LEU A 206 -6.47 1.66 13.44
C LEU A 206 -5.31 2.35 12.71
N ALA A 207 -4.26 1.62 12.38
CA ALA A 207 -3.16 2.17 11.58
C ALA A 207 -3.63 2.53 10.16
N GLY A 208 -4.51 1.74 9.54
CA GLY A 208 -5.15 2.08 8.27
C GLY A 208 -6.01 3.34 8.33
N ALA A 209 -6.72 3.55 9.44
CA ALA A 209 -7.45 4.78 9.71
C ALA A 209 -6.52 5.99 9.82
N PHE A 210 -5.37 5.84 10.51
CA PHE A 210 -4.35 6.87 10.58
C PHE A 210 -3.74 7.19 9.21
N VAL A 211 -3.39 6.16 8.43
CA VAL A 211 -2.89 6.30 7.05
C VAL A 211 -3.91 7.01 6.16
N ALA A 212 -5.20 6.76 6.35
CA ALA A 212 -6.26 7.41 5.59
C ALA A 212 -6.34 8.92 5.85
N ILE A 213 -5.99 9.37 7.05
CA ILE A 213 -6.06 10.79 7.44
C ILE A 213 -4.84 11.57 6.95
N ILE A 214 -3.64 11.01 7.17
CA ILE A 214 -2.36 11.72 7.00
C ILE A 214 -1.84 11.58 5.56
N PRO A 215 -1.61 12.70 4.84
CA PRO A 215 -1.13 12.66 3.46
C PRO A 215 0.29 12.09 3.36
N GLY A 216 0.60 11.41 2.27
CA GLY A 216 1.95 10.90 1.98
C GLY A 216 2.35 9.63 2.74
N ILE A 217 1.51 9.14 3.67
CA ILE A 217 1.74 7.89 4.39
C ILE A 217 1.12 6.72 3.60
N THR A 218 1.76 5.55 3.65
CA THR A 218 1.32 4.34 2.95
C THR A 218 0.88 3.23 3.90
N ALA A 219 0.26 2.18 3.36
CA ALA A 219 -0.07 0.99 4.13
C ALA A 219 1.19 0.31 4.72
N ALA A 220 2.34 0.38 4.05
CA ALA A 220 3.60 -0.18 4.57
C ALA A 220 4.04 0.55 5.85
N THR A 221 4.00 1.88 5.86
CA THR A 221 4.33 2.68 7.05
C THR A 221 3.30 2.49 8.16
N GLY A 222 2.00 2.39 7.82
CA GLY A 222 0.95 2.01 8.77
C GLY A 222 1.19 0.65 9.42
N THR A 223 1.63 -0.32 8.62
CA THR A 223 1.97 -1.67 9.11
C THR A 223 3.15 -1.62 10.07
N ILE A 224 4.20 -0.87 9.75
CA ILE A 224 5.36 -0.70 10.66
C ILE A 224 4.89 -0.13 12.00
N MET A 225 4.06 0.92 12.00
CA MET A 225 3.51 1.50 13.23
C MET A 225 2.70 0.47 14.04
N ALA A 226 1.81 -0.28 13.38
CA ALA A 226 1.01 -1.32 14.04
C ALA A 226 1.89 -2.45 14.62
N MET A 227 2.92 -2.87 13.92
CA MET A 227 3.83 -3.93 14.40
C MET A 227 4.70 -3.43 15.56
N THR A 228 5.23 -2.21 15.49
CA THR A 228 6.00 -1.60 16.58
C THR A 228 5.17 -1.44 17.85
N ALA A 229 3.90 -1.04 17.73
CA ALA A 229 2.99 -0.93 18.88
C ALA A 229 2.70 -2.28 19.56
N ARG A 230 2.81 -3.38 18.81
CA ARG A 230 2.54 -4.75 19.31
C ARG A 230 3.78 -5.48 19.82
N GLY A 231 4.96 -5.13 19.33
CA GLY A 231 6.19 -5.86 19.62
C GLY A 231 6.28 -7.27 19.01
N GLU A 232 5.40 -7.61 18.07
CA GLU A 232 5.41 -8.91 17.37
C GLU A 232 6.06 -8.77 15.98
N THR A 233 6.80 -9.79 15.55
CA THR A 233 7.49 -9.82 14.23
C THR A 233 7.11 -11.04 13.38
N ASP A 234 6.01 -11.72 13.72
CA ASP A 234 5.59 -12.91 12.99
C ASP A 234 5.20 -12.59 11.54
N GLU A 235 5.65 -13.42 10.60
CA GLU A 235 5.44 -13.25 9.16
C GLU A 235 3.94 -13.31 8.83
N ARG A 236 3.19 -14.24 9.44
CA ARG A 236 1.75 -14.39 9.22
C ARG A 236 0.99 -13.15 9.72
N GLN A 237 1.29 -12.72 10.94
CA GLN A 237 0.67 -11.53 11.54
C GLN A 237 1.00 -10.27 10.75
N THR A 238 2.22 -10.13 10.22
CA THR A 238 2.59 -9.01 9.36
C THR A 238 1.74 -8.96 8.09
N ILE A 239 1.45 -10.11 7.47
CA ILE A 239 0.58 -10.19 6.27
C ILE A 239 -0.85 -9.78 6.61
N ILE A 240 -1.39 -10.29 7.72
CA ILE A 240 -2.74 -9.95 8.20
C ILE A 240 -2.83 -8.44 8.47
N THR A 241 -1.89 -7.89 9.23
CA THR A 241 -1.85 -6.45 9.57
C THR A 241 -1.69 -5.59 8.32
N LEU A 242 -0.78 -5.92 7.40
CA LEU A 242 -0.60 -5.16 6.16
C LEU A 242 -1.88 -5.08 5.32
N SER A 243 -2.56 -6.20 5.21
CA SER A 243 -3.81 -6.30 4.43
C SER A 243 -4.96 -5.58 5.13
N ALA A 244 -4.99 -5.64 6.46
CA ALA A 244 -5.93 -4.88 7.28
C ALA A 244 -5.72 -3.36 7.14
N VAL A 245 -4.48 -2.88 7.21
CA VAL A 245 -4.12 -1.46 7.00
C VAL A 245 -4.57 -0.99 5.62
N ASN A 246 -4.26 -1.76 4.57
CA ASN A 246 -4.59 -1.41 3.19
C ASN A 246 -6.10 -1.33 2.96
N THR A 247 -6.86 -2.32 3.47
CA THR A 247 -8.32 -2.38 3.33
C THR A 247 -9.01 -1.29 4.14
N ALA A 248 -8.62 -1.11 5.40
CA ALA A 248 -9.15 -0.03 6.23
C ALA A 248 -8.89 1.35 5.62
N ASN A 249 -7.68 1.56 5.08
CA ASN A 249 -7.35 2.78 4.35
C ASN A 249 -8.25 2.99 3.13
N ALA A 250 -8.41 1.98 2.26
CA ALA A 250 -9.25 2.12 1.07
C ALA A 250 -10.72 2.42 1.41
N PHE A 251 -11.27 1.76 2.43
CA PHE A 251 -12.62 2.00 2.92
C PHE A 251 -12.78 3.41 3.52
N LEU A 252 -11.89 3.78 4.44
CA LEU A 252 -11.98 5.05 5.17
C LEU A 252 -11.62 6.26 4.32
N VAL A 253 -10.77 6.12 3.29
CA VAL A 253 -10.49 7.22 2.35
C VAL A 253 -11.74 7.62 1.57
N VAL A 254 -12.62 6.68 1.22
CA VAL A 254 -13.93 7.01 0.61
C VAL A 254 -14.79 7.78 1.61
N ALA A 255 -14.82 7.38 2.88
CA ALA A 255 -15.53 8.15 3.90
C ALA A 255 -14.92 9.56 4.07
N ILE A 256 -13.60 9.67 4.22
CA ILE A 256 -12.86 10.92 4.40
C ILE A 256 -13.15 11.93 3.29
N LEU A 257 -13.35 11.46 2.05
CA LEU A 257 -13.77 12.33 0.95
C LEU A 257 -15.02 13.15 1.31
N PHE A 258 -16.00 12.55 1.97
CA PHE A 258 -17.24 13.24 2.37
C PHE A 258 -17.13 13.88 3.75
N ILE A 259 -16.24 13.40 4.63
CA ILE A 259 -16.07 13.97 5.98
C ILE A 259 -15.26 15.27 5.94
N LEU A 260 -14.16 15.26 5.19
CA LEU A 260 -13.17 16.33 5.16
C LEU A 260 -13.08 17.04 3.80
N GLU A 261 -13.76 16.54 2.77
CA GLU A 261 -13.67 17.09 1.40
C GLU A 261 -12.23 17.06 0.85
N LYS A 262 -11.43 16.10 1.34
CA LYS A 262 -10.05 15.89 0.93
C LYS A 262 -9.87 14.53 0.27
N THR A 263 -9.12 14.52 -0.81
CA THR A 263 -8.73 13.29 -1.51
C THR A 263 -7.41 12.76 -0.96
N ARG A 264 -7.34 11.45 -0.75
CA ARG A 264 -6.18 10.76 -0.14
C ARG A 264 -5.74 9.52 -0.92
N SER A 265 -6.41 9.21 -2.03
CA SER A 265 -6.06 8.13 -2.95
C SER A 265 -6.50 8.49 -4.37
N GLY A 266 -5.93 7.82 -5.37
CA GLY A 266 -6.37 8.00 -6.77
C GLY A 266 -7.84 7.66 -6.99
N ALA A 267 -8.38 6.67 -6.26
CA ALA A 267 -9.80 6.34 -6.29
C ALA A 267 -10.65 7.49 -5.74
N ALA A 268 -10.25 8.13 -4.64
CA ALA A 268 -10.95 9.30 -4.10
C ALA A 268 -10.90 10.50 -5.04
N VAL A 269 -9.78 10.72 -5.74
CA VAL A 269 -9.68 11.76 -6.79
C VAL A 269 -10.64 11.48 -7.94
N ALA A 270 -10.71 10.23 -8.39
CA ALA A 270 -11.65 9.85 -9.44
C ALA A 270 -13.11 10.05 -8.99
N LEU A 271 -13.43 9.72 -7.74
CA LEU A 271 -14.75 9.96 -7.16
C LEU A 271 -15.08 11.45 -7.05
N SER A 272 -14.15 12.29 -6.58
CA SER A 272 -14.37 13.74 -6.42
C SER A 272 -14.59 14.46 -7.75
N ASN A 273 -14.03 13.94 -8.85
CA ASN A 273 -14.17 14.53 -10.18
C ASN A 273 -15.52 14.19 -10.85
N ILE A 274 -16.20 13.14 -10.39
CA ILE A 274 -17.43 12.62 -11.02
C ILE A 274 -18.65 12.88 -10.14
N LEU A 275 -18.48 12.84 -8.82
CA LEU A 275 -19.57 13.01 -7.85
C LEU A 275 -19.61 14.44 -7.32
N MET A 276 -20.82 14.92 -7.08
CA MET A 276 -21.01 16.08 -6.21
C MET A 276 -20.77 15.63 -4.77
N VAL A 277 -19.68 16.11 -4.17
CA VAL A 277 -19.29 15.74 -2.80
C VAL A 277 -20.06 16.62 -1.83
N GLU A 278 -21.07 16.04 -1.18
CA GLU A 278 -21.80 16.67 -0.09
C GLU A 278 -21.11 16.36 1.24
N LYS A 279 -20.72 17.39 1.98
CA LYS A 279 -20.06 17.21 3.28
C LYS A 279 -20.98 16.47 4.25
N TRP A 280 -20.50 15.35 4.77
CA TRP A 280 -21.18 14.59 5.81
C TRP A 280 -21.07 15.32 7.15
N ASN A 281 -22.04 16.16 7.48
CA ASN A 281 -22.10 16.92 8.73
C ASN A 281 -23.02 16.31 9.79
N GLU A 282 -24.14 15.73 9.36
CA GLU A 282 -25.18 15.18 10.21
C GLU A 282 -24.84 13.78 10.73
N VAL A 283 -25.63 13.29 11.69
CA VAL A 283 -25.51 11.90 12.21
C VAL A 283 -25.73 10.88 11.08
N MET A 284 -26.69 11.14 10.19
CA MET A 284 -26.94 10.28 9.03
C MET A 284 -26.02 10.66 7.86
N PRO A 285 -25.40 9.67 7.19
CA PRO A 285 -24.61 9.92 5.99
C PRO A 285 -25.49 10.38 4.81
N PRO A 286 -24.97 11.23 3.90
CA PRO A 286 -25.62 11.50 2.62
C PRO A 286 -25.93 10.21 1.85
N LEU A 287 -26.99 10.23 1.03
CA LEU A 287 -27.42 9.06 0.26
C LEU A 287 -26.30 8.53 -0.66
N THR A 288 -25.49 9.42 -1.22
CA THR A 288 -24.31 9.07 -2.04
C THR A 288 -23.32 8.22 -1.25
N VAL A 289 -22.99 8.63 -0.03
CA VAL A 289 -22.12 7.87 0.88
C VAL A 289 -22.72 6.50 1.17
N LEU A 290 -24.03 6.42 1.44
CA LEU A 290 -24.70 5.14 1.69
C LEU A 290 -24.57 4.18 0.49
N TYR A 291 -24.79 4.66 -0.74
CA TYR A 291 -24.60 3.84 -1.95
C TYR A 291 -23.16 3.35 -2.11
N LEU A 292 -22.18 4.21 -1.86
CA LEU A 292 -20.77 3.82 -1.91
C LEU A 292 -20.42 2.81 -0.82
N LEU A 293 -20.90 2.99 0.42
CA LEU A 293 -20.69 2.05 1.51
C LEU A 293 -21.31 0.67 1.21
N MET A 294 -22.53 0.64 0.68
CA MET A 294 -23.14 -0.62 0.24
C MET A 294 -22.29 -1.32 -0.83
N ALA A 295 -21.75 -0.56 -1.79
CA ALA A 295 -20.86 -1.10 -2.81
C ALA A 295 -19.56 -1.67 -2.22
N LEU A 296 -18.91 -0.94 -1.30
CA LEU A 296 -17.70 -1.38 -0.61
C LEU A 296 -17.95 -2.68 0.18
N LEU A 297 -19.04 -2.72 0.96
CA LEU A 297 -19.40 -3.87 1.77
C LEU A 297 -19.70 -5.10 0.91
N PHE A 298 -20.55 -4.94 -0.10
CA PHE A 298 -20.94 -6.04 -0.98
C PHE A 298 -19.75 -6.56 -1.80
N ALA A 299 -18.97 -5.65 -2.39
CA ALA A 299 -17.79 -6.01 -3.17
C ALA A 299 -16.72 -6.67 -2.30
N GLY A 300 -16.46 -6.16 -1.09
CA GLY A 300 -15.52 -6.75 -0.14
C GLY A 300 -15.94 -8.14 0.37
N ALA A 301 -17.23 -8.33 0.65
CA ALA A 301 -17.76 -9.63 1.05
C ALA A 301 -17.59 -10.69 -0.05
N LEU A 302 -17.79 -10.32 -1.32
CA LEU A 302 -17.56 -11.20 -2.47
C LEU A 302 -16.06 -11.37 -2.81
N ALA A 303 -15.24 -10.36 -2.54
CA ALA A 303 -13.81 -10.39 -2.83
C ALA A 303 -13.05 -11.43 -1.99
N TYR A 304 -13.47 -11.67 -0.74
CA TYR A 304 -12.84 -12.66 0.14
C TYR A 304 -12.80 -14.08 -0.47
N PRO A 305 -13.96 -14.73 -0.75
CA PRO A 305 -13.95 -16.07 -1.33
C PRO A 305 -13.34 -16.09 -2.73
N LEU A 306 -13.53 -15.04 -3.53
CA LEU A 306 -12.99 -14.95 -4.88
C LEU A 306 -11.45 -14.91 -4.87
N THR A 307 -10.86 -14.16 -3.93
CA THR A 307 -9.40 -14.07 -3.76
C THR A 307 -8.81 -15.42 -3.37
N CYS A 308 -9.44 -16.14 -2.45
CA CYS A 308 -9.02 -17.51 -2.08
C CYS A 308 -9.12 -18.46 -3.29
N LEU A 309 -10.22 -18.43 -4.04
CA LEU A 309 -10.41 -19.28 -5.22
C LEU A 309 -9.38 -19.01 -6.31
N LEU A 310 -9.16 -17.73 -6.66
CA LEU A 310 -8.19 -17.31 -7.66
C LEU A 310 -6.75 -17.62 -7.21
N GLY A 311 -6.44 -17.35 -5.94
CA GLY A 311 -5.15 -17.68 -5.33
C GLY A 311 -4.84 -19.17 -5.39
N LYS A 312 -5.83 -20.03 -5.09
CA LYS A 312 -5.68 -21.50 -5.21
C LYS A 312 -5.46 -21.93 -6.65
N LYS A 313 -6.22 -21.36 -7.60
CA LYS A 313 -6.06 -21.66 -9.04
C LYS A 313 -4.66 -21.28 -9.54
N LEU A 314 -4.17 -20.10 -9.18
CA LEU A 314 -2.84 -19.64 -9.59
C LEU A 314 -1.72 -20.41 -8.90
N ALA A 315 -1.83 -20.70 -7.61
CA ALA A 315 -0.88 -21.53 -6.88
C ALA A 315 -0.70 -22.93 -7.51
N LYS A 316 -1.76 -23.50 -8.10
CA LYS A 316 -1.68 -24.77 -8.85
C LYS A 316 -0.89 -24.68 -10.15
N HIS A 317 -0.95 -23.53 -10.83
CA HIS A 317 -0.35 -23.34 -12.15
C HIS A 317 0.95 -22.53 -12.11
N ILE A 318 1.40 -22.08 -10.94
CA ILE A 318 2.57 -21.20 -10.85
C ILE A 318 3.84 -21.87 -11.39
N ASN A 319 4.01 -23.18 -11.15
CA ASN A 319 5.17 -23.94 -11.61
C ASN A 319 5.21 -24.12 -13.14
N SER A 320 4.07 -23.98 -13.82
CA SER A 320 4.00 -24.07 -15.30
C SER A 320 4.18 -22.72 -15.98
N LEU A 321 4.19 -21.62 -15.22
CA LEU A 321 4.28 -20.28 -15.78
C LEU A 321 5.76 -19.93 -16.03
N PRO A 322 6.11 -19.44 -17.23
CA PRO A 322 7.45 -18.93 -17.50
C PRO A 322 7.64 -17.59 -16.77
N TYR A 323 8.05 -17.65 -15.50
CA TYR A 323 8.17 -16.50 -14.60
C TYR A 323 8.96 -15.33 -15.22
N THR A 324 10.09 -15.63 -15.86
CA THR A 324 10.92 -14.63 -16.54
C THR A 324 10.20 -13.93 -17.70
N GLN A 325 9.39 -14.66 -18.48
CA GLN A 325 8.63 -14.07 -19.58
C GLN A 325 7.51 -13.17 -19.05
N LEU A 326 6.89 -13.56 -17.95
CA LEU A 326 5.85 -12.79 -17.29
C LEU A 326 6.39 -11.47 -16.74
N ILE A 327 7.57 -11.48 -16.11
CA ILE A 327 8.25 -10.26 -15.65
C ILE A 327 8.66 -9.36 -16.84
N LYS A 328 9.18 -9.94 -17.92
CA LYS A 328 9.51 -9.16 -19.13
C LYS A 328 8.25 -8.50 -19.72
N ALA A 329 7.14 -9.22 -19.76
CA ALA A 329 5.86 -8.70 -20.24
C ALA A 329 5.34 -7.56 -19.35
N THR A 330 5.40 -7.68 -18.02
CA THR A 330 4.95 -6.61 -17.11
C THR A 330 5.80 -5.35 -17.24
N ILE A 331 7.13 -5.49 -17.41
CA ILE A 331 8.04 -4.38 -17.71
C ILE A 331 7.64 -3.67 -19.00
N VAL A 332 7.44 -4.42 -20.09
CA VAL A 332 7.04 -3.84 -21.38
C VAL A 332 5.70 -3.11 -21.25
N VAL A 333 4.71 -3.71 -20.57
CA VAL A 333 3.42 -3.08 -20.32
C VAL A 333 3.57 -1.79 -19.51
N LEU A 334 4.41 -1.76 -18.48
CA LEU A 334 4.66 -0.55 -17.69
C LEU A 334 5.30 0.57 -18.52
N ILE A 335 6.26 0.24 -19.39
CA ILE A 335 6.90 1.19 -20.30
C ILE A 335 5.87 1.75 -21.29
N VAL A 336 5.08 0.87 -21.91
CA VAL A 336 4.02 1.27 -22.87
C VAL A 336 2.98 2.16 -22.18
N LEU A 337 2.43 1.74 -21.03
CA LEU A 337 1.45 2.54 -20.30
C LEU A 337 2.03 3.89 -19.88
N THR A 338 3.28 3.92 -19.41
CA THR A 338 3.94 5.18 -19.06
C THR A 338 4.04 6.12 -20.25
N PHE A 339 4.47 5.61 -21.40
CA PHE A 339 4.52 6.39 -22.63
C PHE A 339 3.14 6.91 -23.05
N LEU A 340 2.11 6.06 -23.03
CA LEU A 340 0.76 6.45 -23.43
C LEU A 340 0.14 7.53 -22.52
N PHE A 341 0.38 7.45 -21.21
CA PHE A 341 -0.21 8.40 -20.25
C PHE A 341 0.63 9.67 -20.03
N THR A 342 1.94 9.61 -20.19
CA THR A 342 2.85 10.69 -19.76
C THR A 342 3.95 11.06 -20.78
N GLY A 343 3.96 10.39 -21.93
CA GLY A 343 4.88 10.68 -23.04
C GLY A 343 6.33 10.34 -22.73
N PHE A 344 7.25 10.92 -23.51
CA PHE A 344 8.69 10.71 -23.37
C PHE A 344 9.24 11.24 -22.04
N LEU A 345 8.71 12.37 -21.56
CA LEU A 345 9.11 12.93 -20.27
C LEU A 345 8.73 11.96 -19.13
N GLY A 346 7.57 11.32 -19.23
CA GLY A 346 7.18 10.25 -18.32
C GLY A 346 8.13 9.05 -18.31
N LEU A 347 8.63 8.62 -19.47
CA LEU A 347 9.64 7.56 -19.56
C LEU A 347 10.97 7.96 -18.89
N PHE A 348 11.37 9.23 -19.01
CA PHE A 348 12.55 9.75 -18.31
C PHE A 348 12.34 9.74 -16.79
N ILE A 349 11.18 10.20 -16.30
CA ILE A 349 10.81 10.12 -14.89
C ILE A 349 10.84 8.66 -14.41
N LEU A 350 10.26 7.73 -15.18
CA LEU A 350 10.26 6.29 -14.87
C LEU A 350 11.70 5.76 -14.75
N MET A 351 12.60 6.14 -15.66
CA MET A 351 14.00 5.71 -15.64
C MET A 351 14.72 6.20 -14.38
N VAL A 352 14.62 7.49 -14.06
CA VAL A 352 15.24 8.08 -12.87
C VAL A 352 14.65 7.46 -11.60
N ALA A 353 13.33 7.38 -11.51
CA ALA A 353 12.63 6.73 -10.41
C ALA A 353 13.06 5.26 -10.22
N THR A 354 13.27 4.53 -11.31
CA THR A 354 13.75 3.14 -11.27
C THR A 354 15.16 3.06 -10.69
N ALA A 355 16.07 3.94 -11.11
CA ALA A 355 17.42 3.99 -10.57
C ALA A 355 17.40 4.26 -9.05
N ILE A 356 16.57 5.21 -8.60
CA ILE A 356 16.37 5.52 -7.18
C ILE A 356 15.78 4.33 -6.43
N GLY A 357 14.76 3.67 -7.00
CA GLY A 357 14.07 2.54 -6.41
C GLY A 357 14.93 1.29 -6.23
N LEU A 358 16.03 1.16 -6.99
CA LEU A 358 17.00 0.06 -6.84
C LEU A 358 17.94 0.27 -5.64
N ILE A 359 18.17 1.52 -5.21
CA ILE A 359 19.06 1.85 -4.08
C ILE A 359 18.65 1.16 -2.76
N PRO A 360 17.38 1.24 -2.29
CA PRO A 360 17.01 0.56 -1.05
C PRO A 360 17.18 -0.97 -1.14
N LEU A 361 16.98 -1.56 -2.32
CA LEU A 361 17.15 -3.00 -2.53
C LEU A 361 18.62 -3.42 -2.40
N THR A 362 19.56 -2.61 -2.91
CA THR A 362 21.01 -2.91 -2.82
C THR A 362 21.58 -2.58 -1.44
N LEU A 363 21.17 -1.46 -0.83
CA LEU A 363 21.58 -1.08 0.53
C LEU A 363 20.90 -1.91 1.63
N GLY A 364 19.83 -2.61 1.27
CA GLY A 364 19.12 -3.52 2.15
C GLY A 364 18.24 -2.85 3.19
N VAL A 365 17.77 -1.65 2.91
CA VAL A 365 16.79 -0.91 3.70
C VAL A 365 15.38 -1.06 3.13
N ARG A 366 14.35 -0.79 3.92
CA ARG A 366 12.96 -0.87 3.46
C ARG A 366 12.68 0.08 2.29
N ARG A 367 11.95 -0.42 1.28
CA ARG A 367 11.48 0.38 0.13
C ARG A 367 10.54 1.52 0.53
N SER A 368 9.90 1.45 1.69
CA SER A 368 9.02 2.51 2.19
C SER A 368 9.71 3.87 2.24
N HIS A 369 11.03 3.90 2.42
CA HIS A 369 11.85 5.13 2.38
C HIS A 369 11.74 5.90 1.06
N CYS A 370 11.43 5.23 -0.06
CA CYS A 370 11.15 5.91 -1.34
C CYS A 370 9.87 6.77 -1.33
N MET A 371 9.03 6.65 -0.30
CA MET A 371 7.91 7.58 -0.09
C MET A 371 8.37 8.98 0.32
N GLY A 372 9.67 9.21 0.52
CA GLY A 372 10.25 10.54 0.57
C GLY A 372 9.80 11.42 -0.60
N VAL A 373 9.55 10.81 -1.79
CA VAL A 373 8.99 11.47 -2.98
C VAL A 373 7.69 12.25 -2.74
N LEU A 374 6.89 11.84 -1.76
CA LEU A 374 5.68 12.56 -1.33
C LEU A 374 5.89 13.26 0.01
N ILE A 375 6.51 12.58 0.97
CA ILE A 375 6.62 13.06 2.36
C ILE A 375 7.46 14.33 2.44
N LEU A 376 8.58 14.42 1.72
CA LEU A 376 9.45 15.61 1.81
C LEU A 376 8.79 16.86 1.19
N PRO A 377 8.19 16.81 -0.02
CA PRO A 377 7.36 17.91 -0.52
C PRO A 377 6.24 18.32 0.44
N LEU A 378 5.58 17.36 1.09
CA LEU A 378 4.52 17.65 2.05
C LEU A 378 5.04 18.31 3.34
N ILE A 379 6.16 17.84 3.87
CA ILE A 379 6.80 18.47 5.05
C ILE A 379 7.10 19.94 4.76
N LEU A 380 7.66 20.24 3.58
CA LEU A 380 7.97 21.61 3.17
C LEU A 380 6.72 22.46 2.93
N HIS A 381 5.61 21.86 2.50
CA HIS A 381 4.34 22.55 2.33
C HIS A 381 3.67 22.93 3.67
N PHE A 382 3.90 22.14 4.72
CA PHE A 382 3.34 22.36 6.06
C PHE A 382 4.30 23.05 7.04
N LEU A 383 5.54 23.30 6.62
CA LEU A 383 6.51 24.16 7.31
C LEU A 383 6.15 25.62 7.06
#